data_AF-A0A352PYG1-F1
#
_entry.id   AF-A0A352PYG1-F1
#
_cell.length_a   1.000
_cell.length_b   1.000
_cell.length_c   1.000
_cell.angle_alpha   90.00
_cell.angle_beta   90.00
_cell.angle_gamma   90.00
#
_symmetry.space_group_name_H-M   'P 1'
#
loop_
_entity.id
_entity.type
_entity.pdbx_description
1 polymer ?
#
loop_
_entity_poly.entity_id
_entity_poly.type
_entity_poly.pdbx_seq_one_letter_code
_entity_poly.pdbx_strand_id
1 'polypeptide(L)'
;MRRPCTPHVTSRRRPCVTLIECIPNFSEGRRPEVLDQIAAAVTGVDGVHLLDVQSDATHNRCVVTFVGHEGPIPEAAFRALEAHDWPGNVRELENVIERAVVLSTGSAIGVDLVPDQVRSKRDAPAEPTHTMEEMEKQHILSMLEREQWNIARTSRVLDIDRTTLHKKIKKYGLERP
;
A
#
# COMPACT_ATOMS: atom_id res chain seq x y z
N MET A 1 71.77 -8.29 9.63
CA MET A 1 70.62 -9.19 9.84
C MET A 1 69.34 -8.36 9.84
N ARG A 2 68.57 -8.37 8.74
CA ARG A 2 67.22 -7.78 8.68
C ARG A 2 66.21 -8.92 8.70
N ARG A 3 65.28 -8.90 9.65
CA ARG A 3 64.19 -9.89 9.73
C ARG A 3 63.19 -9.63 8.59
N PRO A 4 62.64 -10.66 7.94
CA PRO A 4 61.60 -10.46 6.93
C PRO A 4 60.26 -10.10 7.61
N CYS A 5 59.60 -9.06 7.09
CA CYS A 5 58.23 -8.70 7.45
C CYS A 5 57.28 -9.81 6.97
N THR A 6 56.53 -10.41 7.89
CA THR A 6 55.38 -11.27 7.57
C THR A 6 54.25 -10.43 6.96
N PRO A 7 53.56 -10.90 5.90
CA PRO A 7 52.44 -10.16 5.33
C PRO A 7 51.24 -10.21 6.28
N HIS A 8 50.57 -9.07 6.45
CA HIS A 8 49.33 -8.93 7.20
C HIS A 8 48.26 -9.89 6.66
N VAL A 9 47.65 -10.64 7.57
CA VAL A 9 46.44 -11.43 7.36
C VAL A 9 45.35 -10.52 6.79
N THR A 10 44.92 -10.79 5.56
CA THR A 10 43.73 -10.17 4.98
C THR A 10 42.52 -10.62 5.79
N SER A 11 41.94 -9.68 6.53
CA SER A 11 40.63 -9.84 7.16
C SER A 11 39.61 -10.13 6.05
N ARG A 12 39.27 -11.40 5.85
CA ARG A 12 38.07 -11.78 5.10
C ARG A 12 36.89 -11.25 5.92
N ARG A 13 36.31 -10.12 5.49
CA ARG A 13 34.99 -9.68 5.98
C ARG A 13 34.07 -10.88 5.86
N ARG A 14 33.51 -11.35 7.00
CA ARG A 14 32.42 -12.33 6.96
C ARG A 14 31.34 -11.77 6.03
N PRO A 15 30.73 -12.56 5.14
CA PRO A 15 29.58 -12.08 4.39
C PRO A 15 28.58 -11.54 5.41
N CYS A 16 28.33 -10.24 5.35
CA CYS A 16 27.37 -9.60 6.22
C CYS A 16 26.03 -10.12 5.74
N VAL A 17 25.45 -11.05 6.49
CA VAL A 17 24.15 -11.59 6.19
C VAL A 17 23.15 -10.49 6.49
N THR A 18 22.72 -9.76 5.46
CA THR A 18 21.67 -8.75 5.60
C THR A 18 20.35 -9.48 5.78
N LEU A 19 19.75 -9.32 6.95
CA LEU A 19 18.37 -9.75 7.21
C LEU A 19 17.45 -8.60 6.80
N ILE A 20 16.48 -8.89 5.94
CA ILE A 20 15.48 -7.92 5.50
C ILE A 20 14.14 -8.31 6.10
N GLU A 21 13.46 -7.32 6.69
CA GLU A 21 12.08 -7.41 7.12
C GLU A 21 11.17 -6.75 6.08
N CYS A 22 10.16 -7.48 5.64
CA CYS A 22 9.15 -7.02 4.69
C CYS A 22 7.79 -6.99 5.36
N ILE A 23 7.09 -5.87 5.23
CA ILE A 23 5.80 -5.60 5.90
C ILE A 23 4.79 -5.07 4.86
N PRO A 24 4.33 -5.88 3.89
CA PRO A 24 3.28 -5.47 2.99
C PRO A 24 1.94 -5.28 3.71
N ASN A 25 1.19 -4.29 3.22
CA ASN A 25 -0.16 -3.97 3.67
C ASN A 25 -1.15 -4.26 2.53
N PHE A 26 -2.22 -4.99 2.84
CA PHE A 26 -3.28 -5.32 1.90
C PHE A 26 -4.64 -4.86 2.43
N SER A 27 -5.55 -4.51 1.51
CA SER A 27 -6.92 -4.09 1.85
C SER A 27 -7.87 -5.29 1.96
N GLU A 28 -7.47 -6.33 2.69
CA GLU A 28 -8.14 -7.65 2.69
C GLU A 28 -8.51 -8.16 4.08
N GLY A 29 -8.57 -7.27 5.07
CA GLY A 29 -8.87 -7.63 6.46
C GLY A 29 -10.22 -8.34 6.70
N ARG A 30 -11.12 -8.36 5.71
CA ARG A 30 -12.42 -9.05 5.76
C ARG A 30 -12.43 -10.43 5.07
N ARG A 31 -11.36 -10.81 4.35
CA ARG A 31 -11.28 -12.04 3.56
C ARG A 31 -10.16 -12.96 4.08
N PRO A 32 -10.41 -13.74 5.13
CA PRO A 32 -9.41 -14.62 5.73
C PRO A 32 -8.82 -15.63 4.73
N GLU A 33 -9.62 -16.10 3.77
CA GLU A 33 -9.17 -17.03 2.73
C GLU A 33 -8.08 -16.45 1.82
N VAL A 34 -8.07 -15.13 1.62
CA VAL A 34 -7.07 -14.43 0.81
C VAL A 34 -5.81 -14.16 1.63
N LEU A 35 -5.98 -13.85 2.91
CA LEU A 35 -4.88 -13.78 3.87
C LEU A 35 -4.11 -15.11 3.96
N ASP A 36 -4.82 -16.22 4.02
CA ASP A 36 -4.23 -17.56 4.02
C ASP A 36 -3.45 -17.84 2.72
N GLN A 37 -3.98 -17.43 1.57
CA GLN A 37 -3.30 -17.55 0.28
C GLN A 37 -2.01 -16.72 0.23
N ILE A 38 -2.07 -15.47 0.70
CA ILE A 38 -0.89 -14.59 0.77
C ILE A 38 0.17 -15.17 1.72
N ALA A 39 -0.23 -15.64 2.89
CA ALA A 39 0.68 -16.26 3.85
C ALA A 39 1.32 -17.55 3.29
N ALA A 40 0.53 -18.40 2.60
CA ALA A 40 1.03 -19.59 1.93
C ALA A 40 2.03 -19.25 0.80
N ALA A 41 1.75 -18.19 0.04
CA ALA A 41 2.63 -17.72 -1.04
C ALA A 41 3.99 -17.25 -0.51
N VAL A 42 4.00 -16.52 0.62
CA VAL A 42 5.23 -16.06 1.30
C VAL A 42 6.01 -17.23 1.89
N THR A 43 5.34 -18.14 2.61
CA THR A 43 5.99 -19.28 3.27
C THR A 43 6.48 -20.34 2.29
N GLY A 44 5.97 -20.35 1.06
CA GLY A 44 6.44 -21.21 -0.03
C GLY A 44 7.77 -20.78 -0.66
N VAL A 45 8.42 -19.71 -0.18
CA VAL A 45 9.73 -19.25 -0.65
C VAL A 45 10.84 -19.70 0.32
N ASP A 46 11.77 -20.51 -0.19
CA ASP A 46 12.90 -21.00 0.60
C ASP A 46 13.75 -19.85 1.16
N GLY A 47 14.02 -19.89 2.47
CA GLY A 47 14.79 -18.85 3.16
C GLY A 47 13.98 -17.62 3.59
N VAL A 48 12.64 -17.71 3.52
CA VAL A 48 11.72 -16.72 4.08
C VAL A 48 10.98 -17.31 5.28
N HIS A 49 10.83 -16.51 6.33
CA HIS A 49 10.11 -16.86 7.55
C HIS A 49 8.99 -15.85 7.78
N LEU A 50 7.76 -16.33 7.80
CA LEU A 50 6.60 -15.54 8.21
C LEU A 50 6.65 -15.32 9.72
N LEU A 51 6.57 -14.06 10.14
CA LEU A 51 6.60 -13.65 11.55
C LEU A 51 5.21 -13.37 12.11
N ASP A 52 4.38 -12.67 11.34
CA ASP A 52 3.05 -12.26 11.81
C ASP A 52 2.07 -12.03 10.64
N VAL A 53 0.79 -12.21 10.92
CA VAL A 53 -0.33 -11.85 10.04
C VAL A 53 -1.38 -11.18 10.90
N GLN A 54 -1.46 -9.85 10.79
CA GLN A 54 -2.47 -9.05 11.49
C GLN A 54 -3.59 -8.68 10.54
N SER A 55 -4.84 -8.86 10.96
CA SER A 55 -6.00 -8.44 10.20
C SER A 55 -6.93 -7.56 11.04
N ASP A 56 -7.53 -6.57 10.39
CA ASP A 56 -8.55 -5.70 10.94
C ASP A 56 -9.70 -5.61 9.93
N ALA A 57 -10.76 -6.36 10.24
CA ALA A 57 -11.97 -6.42 9.43
C ALA A 57 -12.76 -5.10 9.42
N THR A 58 -12.64 -4.29 10.48
CA THR A 58 -13.35 -3.01 10.61
C THR A 58 -12.88 -2.08 9.50
N HIS A 59 -11.57 -1.94 9.36
CA HIS A 59 -10.94 -1.08 8.36
C HIS A 59 -10.56 -1.81 7.07
N ASN A 60 -10.92 -3.09 6.94
CA ASN A 60 -10.55 -3.97 5.81
C ASN A 60 -9.05 -3.91 5.49
N ARG A 61 -8.20 -3.95 6.51
CA ARG A 61 -6.74 -3.89 6.36
C ARG A 61 -6.08 -5.11 6.95
N CYS A 62 -4.97 -5.51 6.38
CA CYS A 62 -4.14 -6.55 6.95
C CYS A 62 -2.67 -6.31 6.63
N VAL A 63 -1.83 -6.76 7.54
CA VAL A 63 -0.38 -6.62 7.50
C VAL A 63 0.21 -8.01 7.61
N VAL A 64 1.07 -8.36 6.67
CA VAL A 64 1.81 -9.63 6.67
C VAL A 64 3.26 -9.27 6.90
N THR A 65 3.89 -9.84 7.92
CA THR A 65 5.28 -9.55 8.29
C THR A 65 6.11 -10.80 8.06
N PHE A 66 7.16 -10.69 7.25
CA PHE A 66 8.10 -11.79 7.02
C PHE A 66 9.54 -11.31 6.89
N VAL A 67 10.48 -12.19 7.21
CA VAL A 67 11.92 -11.92 7.21
C VAL A 67 12.68 -12.95 6.40
N GLY A 68 13.82 -12.55 5.86
CA GLY A 68 14.67 -13.42 5.06
C GLY A 68 15.94 -12.71 4.62
N HIS A 69 16.76 -13.42 3.86
CA HIS A 69 17.95 -12.83 3.26
C HIS A 69 17.60 -11.97 2.02
N GLU A 70 18.54 -11.16 1.57
CA GLU A 70 18.34 -10.19 0.47
C GLU A 70 17.77 -10.79 -0.83
N GLY A 71 18.10 -12.05 -1.14
CA GLY A 71 17.64 -12.72 -2.36
C GLY A 71 16.20 -13.24 -2.30
N PRO A 72 15.79 -14.00 -1.27
CA PRO A 72 14.43 -14.56 -1.20
C PRO A 72 13.31 -13.55 -0.97
N ILE A 73 13.60 -12.40 -0.37
CA ILE A 73 12.56 -11.43 0.05
C ILE A 73 11.81 -10.78 -1.13
N PRO A 74 12.47 -10.29 -2.19
CA PRO A 74 11.78 -9.81 -3.38
C PRO A 74 10.82 -10.83 -3.98
N GLU A 75 11.22 -12.10 -4.10
CA GLU A 75 10.37 -13.17 -4.62
C GLU A 75 9.14 -13.39 -3.73
N ALA A 76 9.32 -13.48 -2.41
CA ALA A 76 8.19 -13.62 -1.48
C ALA A 76 7.24 -12.41 -1.52
N ALA A 77 7.78 -11.20 -1.66
CA ALA A 77 6.96 -10.00 -1.84
C ALA A 77 6.16 -10.06 -3.15
N PHE A 78 6.78 -10.44 -4.27
CA PHE A 78 6.07 -10.59 -5.55
C PHE A 78 4.97 -11.64 -5.50
N ARG A 79 5.23 -12.83 -4.93
CA ARG A 79 4.20 -13.86 -4.77
C ARG A 79 3.05 -13.42 -3.87
N ALA A 80 3.35 -12.63 -2.83
CA ALA A 80 2.33 -12.03 -1.98
C ALA A 80 1.45 -11.02 -2.75
N LEU A 81 2.04 -10.26 -3.68
CA LEU A 81 1.30 -9.38 -4.58
C LEU A 81 0.43 -10.18 -5.58
N GLU A 82 0.94 -11.27 -6.15
CA GLU A 82 0.22 -12.11 -7.12
C GLU A 82 -0.93 -12.91 -6.51
N ALA A 83 -0.85 -13.25 -5.23
CA ALA A 83 -1.91 -13.95 -4.50
C ALA A 83 -3.18 -13.10 -4.29
N HIS A 84 -3.17 -11.84 -4.72
CA HIS A 84 -4.28 -10.91 -4.56
C HIS A 84 -4.69 -10.26 -5.90
N ASP A 85 -5.99 -10.11 -6.14
CA ASP A 85 -6.54 -9.62 -7.42
C ASP A 85 -6.63 -8.07 -7.52
N TRP A 86 -6.23 -7.33 -6.48
CA TRP A 86 -6.12 -5.86 -6.45
C TRP A 86 -7.26 -5.06 -7.15
N PRO A 87 -8.51 -5.08 -6.66
CA PRO A 87 -9.59 -4.31 -7.28
C PRO A 87 -9.36 -2.79 -7.16
N GLY A 88 -8.90 -2.15 -8.23
CA GLY A 88 -8.80 -0.68 -8.35
C GLY A 88 -7.42 -0.07 -8.07
N ASN A 89 -6.56 -0.74 -7.27
CA ASN A 89 -5.24 -0.22 -6.88
C ASN A 89 -4.10 -0.59 -7.85
N VAL A 90 -4.32 -1.54 -8.77
CA VAL A 90 -3.28 -1.97 -9.74
C VAL A 90 -2.80 -0.81 -10.59
N ARG A 91 -3.69 0.10 -11.03
CA ARG A 91 -3.30 1.21 -11.90
C ARG A 91 -2.33 2.18 -11.22
N GLU A 92 -2.46 2.40 -9.92
CA GLU A 92 -1.54 3.28 -9.18
C GLU A 92 -0.20 2.56 -8.96
N LEU A 93 -0.23 1.26 -8.65
CA LEU A 93 0.97 0.42 -8.53
C LEU A 93 1.74 0.29 -9.86
N GLU A 94 1.03 0.03 -10.96
CA GLU A 94 1.56 -0.06 -12.32
C GLU A 94 2.29 1.22 -12.69
N ASN A 95 1.65 2.39 -12.52
CA ASN A 95 2.28 3.68 -12.80
C ASN A 95 3.56 3.93 -11.96
N VAL A 96 3.59 3.47 -10.70
CA VAL A 96 4.75 3.62 -9.82
C VAL A 96 5.86 2.67 -10.24
N ILE A 97 5.55 1.41 -10.53
CA ILE A 97 6.52 0.40 -10.96
C ILE A 97 7.07 0.74 -12.35
N GLU A 98 6.23 1.09 -13.32
CA GLU A 98 6.66 1.50 -14.67
C GLU A 98 7.67 2.64 -14.59
N ARG A 99 7.36 3.69 -13.82
CA ARG A 99 8.27 4.82 -13.61
C ARG A 99 9.56 4.38 -12.92
N ALA A 100 9.47 3.53 -11.91
CA ALA A 100 10.64 3.06 -11.18
C ALA A 100 11.55 2.19 -12.05
N VAL A 101 10.99 1.32 -12.91
CA VAL A 101 11.74 0.52 -13.89
C VAL A 101 12.44 1.41 -14.90
N VAL A 102 11.73 2.40 -15.47
CA VAL A 102 12.31 3.36 -16.44
C VAL A 102 13.46 4.16 -15.84
N LEU A 103 13.38 4.52 -14.56
CA LEU A 103 14.40 5.30 -13.86
C LEU A 103 15.50 4.43 -13.23
N SER A 104 15.29 3.13 -13.11
CA SER A 104 16.27 2.22 -12.53
C SER A 104 17.48 2.04 -13.44
N THR A 105 18.67 2.10 -12.86
CA THR A 105 19.95 1.88 -13.58
C THR A 105 20.68 0.62 -13.08
N GLY A 106 20.07 -0.12 -12.14
CA GLY A 106 20.62 -1.33 -11.52
C GLY A 106 19.64 -2.50 -11.52
N SER A 107 20.05 -3.62 -10.91
CA SER A 107 19.25 -4.86 -10.87
C SER A 107 18.11 -4.86 -9.84
N ALA A 108 17.93 -3.77 -9.10
CA ALA A 108 16.90 -3.63 -8.08
C ALA A 108 16.32 -2.22 -8.08
N ILE A 109 15.01 -2.12 -7.82
CA ILE A 109 14.31 -0.85 -7.64
C ILE A 109 14.54 -0.37 -6.20
N GLY A 110 15.31 0.70 -6.06
CA GLY A 110 15.52 1.37 -4.77
C GLY A 110 14.34 2.24 -4.36
N VAL A 111 14.22 2.50 -3.05
CA VAL A 111 13.16 3.36 -2.47
C VAL A 111 13.23 4.80 -3.00
N ASP A 112 14.41 5.24 -3.42
CA ASP A 112 14.66 6.54 -4.07
C ASP A 112 13.92 6.70 -5.41
N LEU A 113 13.56 5.60 -6.06
CA LEU A 113 12.82 5.60 -7.32
C LEU A 113 11.29 5.67 -7.13
N VAL A 114 10.82 5.51 -5.88
CA VAL A 114 9.40 5.65 -5.55
C VAL A 114 9.05 7.14 -5.42
N PRO A 115 8.04 7.64 -6.16
CA PRO A 115 7.65 9.05 -6.11
C PRO A 115 7.38 9.54 -4.69
N ASP A 116 7.81 10.76 -4.38
CA ASP A 116 7.64 11.40 -3.07
C ASP A 116 6.18 11.32 -2.58
N GLN A 117 5.21 11.52 -3.47
CA GLN A 117 3.77 11.45 -3.19
C GLN A 117 3.32 10.11 -2.56
N VAL A 118 3.98 9.01 -2.93
CA VAL A 118 3.72 7.67 -2.37
C VAL A 118 4.47 7.49 -1.07
N ARG A 119 5.69 8.03 -0.95
CA ARG A 119 6.47 7.98 0.31
C ARG A 119 5.82 8.81 1.42
N SER A 120 5.32 10.01 1.10
CA SER A 120 4.71 10.96 2.04
C SER A 120 3.37 10.50 2.61
N LYS A 121 2.65 9.57 1.96
CA LYS A 121 1.42 8.96 2.50
C LYS A 121 1.69 8.15 3.78
N ARG A 122 2.94 7.73 4.08
CA ARG A 122 3.30 7.03 5.33
C ARG A 122 3.47 7.94 6.54
N ASP A 123 3.88 9.19 6.34
CA ASP A 123 4.20 10.14 7.42
C ASP A 123 3.02 11.05 7.79
N ALA A 124 1.93 11.01 7.02
CA ALA A 124 0.67 11.57 7.46
C ALA A 124 0.09 10.68 8.57
N PRO A 125 -0.39 11.24 9.71
CA PRO A 125 -1.26 10.46 10.58
C PRO A 125 -2.34 9.87 9.69
N ALA A 126 -2.62 8.56 9.82
CA ALA A 126 -3.63 7.89 9.02
C ALA A 126 -4.91 8.72 9.09
N GLU A 127 -5.19 9.49 8.03
CA GLU A 127 -6.43 10.23 7.92
C GLU A 127 -7.53 9.20 8.18
N PRO A 128 -8.44 9.46 9.13
CA PRO A 128 -9.45 8.48 9.51
C PRO A 128 -10.07 8.00 8.22
N THR A 129 -9.96 6.69 7.96
CA THR A 129 -10.38 6.11 6.69
C THR A 129 -11.87 6.39 6.57
N HIS A 130 -12.20 7.47 5.86
CA HIS A 130 -13.57 7.89 5.67
C HIS A 130 -14.22 6.70 4.97
N THR A 131 -15.25 6.15 5.60
CA THR A 131 -16.03 5.10 4.96
C THR A 131 -16.45 5.60 3.58
N MET A 132 -16.69 4.71 2.60
CA MET A 132 -17.21 5.11 1.29
C MET A 132 -18.41 6.07 1.41
N GLU A 133 -19.19 5.88 2.47
CA GLU A 133 -20.30 6.72 2.86
C GLU A 133 -19.89 8.13 3.32
N GLU A 134 -18.83 8.27 4.11
CA GLU A 134 -18.31 9.57 4.54
C GLU A 134 -17.59 10.30 3.40
N MET A 135 -16.84 9.60 2.54
CA MET A 135 -16.28 10.22 1.33
C MET A 135 -17.38 10.72 0.39
N GLU A 136 -18.44 9.93 0.19
CA GLU A 136 -19.60 10.34 -0.59
C GLU A 136 -20.31 11.55 0.03
N LYS A 137 -20.49 11.55 1.36
CA LYS A 137 -21.07 12.68 2.09
C LYS A 137 -20.26 13.96 1.90
N GLN A 138 -18.95 13.90 2.09
CA GLN A 138 -18.05 15.06 1.92
C GLN A 138 -18.07 15.56 0.48
N HIS A 139 -18.05 14.64 -0.50
CA HIS A 139 -18.14 15.01 -1.90
C HIS A 139 -19.46 15.71 -2.24
N ILE A 140 -20.59 15.17 -1.80
CA ILE A 140 -21.92 15.78 -2.01
C ILE A 140 -22.01 17.14 -1.34
N LEU A 141 -21.51 17.29 -0.11
CA LEU A 141 -21.50 18.57 0.62
C LEU A 141 -20.68 19.62 -0.12
N SER A 142 -19.45 19.28 -0.55
CA SER A 142 -18.60 20.21 -1.30
C SER A 142 -19.24 20.67 -2.63
N MET A 143 -19.96 19.78 -3.32
CA MET A 143 -20.67 20.13 -4.55
C MET A 143 -21.94 20.95 -4.28
N LEU A 144 -22.62 20.74 -3.15
CA LEU A 144 -23.73 21.59 -2.71
C LEU A 144 -23.24 23.01 -2.39
N GLU A 145 -22.14 23.14 -1.64
CA GLU A 145 -21.58 24.45 -1.30
C GLU A 145 -21.11 25.22 -2.54
N ARG A 146 -20.37 24.56 -3.44
CA ARG A 146 -19.89 25.14 -4.69
C ARG A 146 -21.03 25.65 -5.58
N GLU A 147 -22.14 24.91 -5.63
CA GLU A 147 -23.32 25.29 -6.40
C GLU A 147 -24.33 26.12 -5.58
N GLN A 148 -23.92 26.64 -4.41
CA GLN A 148 -24.75 27.49 -3.53
C GLN A 148 -26.10 26.84 -3.16
N TRP A 149 -26.06 25.54 -2.88
CA TRP A 149 -27.21 24.71 -2.54
C TRP A 149 -28.27 24.61 -3.65
N ASN A 150 -27.88 24.86 -4.90
CA ASN A 150 -28.75 24.67 -6.05
C ASN A 150 -28.86 23.19 -6.43
N ILE A 151 -29.83 22.49 -5.83
CA ILE A 151 -30.08 21.05 -6.03
C ILE A 151 -30.16 20.67 -7.52
N ALA A 152 -30.77 21.52 -8.36
CA ALA A 152 -30.93 21.24 -9.78
C ALA A 152 -29.62 21.31 -10.57
N ARG A 153 -28.65 22.13 -10.15
CA ARG A 153 -27.31 22.19 -10.73
C ARG A 153 -26.42 21.12 -10.14
N THR A 154 -26.42 20.96 -8.81
CA THR A 154 -25.64 19.93 -8.12
C THR A 154 -25.99 18.53 -8.61
N SER A 155 -27.27 18.22 -8.84
CA SER A 155 -27.69 16.92 -9.37
C SER A 155 -27.16 16.67 -10.79
N ARG A 156 -27.06 17.71 -11.63
CA ARG A 156 -26.49 17.62 -12.98
C ARG A 156 -24.98 17.45 -12.96
N VAL A 157 -24.29 18.14 -12.06
CA VAL A 157 -22.82 18.05 -11.91
C VAL A 157 -22.43 16.69 -11.36
N LEU A 158 -23.21 16.14 -10.42
CA LEU A 158 -23.01 14.81 -9.85
C LEU A 158 -23.54 13.66 -10.72
N ASP A 159 -24.18 13.98 -11.86
CA ASP A 159 -24.83 13.02 -12.76
C ASP A 159 -25.81 12.05 -12.05
N ILE A 160 -26.62 12.58 -11.13
CA ILE A 160 -27.64 11.82 -10.40
C ILE A 160 -29.01 12.50 -10.48
N ASP A 161 -30.06 11.69 -10.37
CA ASP A 161 -31.40 12.24 -10.29
C ASP A 161 -31.60 13.09 -9.01
N ARG A 162 -32.43 14.13 -9.13
CA ARG A 162 -32.74 15.04 -8.01
C ARG A 162 -33.33 14.31 -6.82
N THR A 163 -34.14 13.28 -7.05
CA THR A 163 -34.74 12.48 -5.97
C THR A 163 -33.68 11.69 -5.21
N THR A 164 -32.65 11.19 -5.89
CA THR A 164 -31.51 10.51 -5.28
C THR A 164 -30.66 11.46 -4.47
N LEU A 165 -30.39 12.67 -5.00
CA LEU A 165 -29.66 13.70 -4.25
C LEU A 165 -30.43 14.12 -2.99
N HIS A 166 -31.75 14.33 -3.06
CA HIS A 166 -32.58 14.61 -1.88
C HIS A 166 -32.55 13.48 -0.83
N LYS A 167 -32.60 12.22 -1.28
CA LYS A 167 -32.46 11.06 -0.37
C LYS A 167 -31.10 11.06 0.33
N LYS A 168 -30.02 11.35 -0.39
CA LYS A 168 -28.65 11.42 0.17
C LYS A 168 -28.47 12.58 1.13
N ILE A 169 -29.01 13.77 0.82
CA ILE A 169 -29.02 14.93 1.73
C ILE A 169 -29.70 14.57 3.06
N LYS A 170 -30.88 13.94 2.99
CA LYS A 170 -31.62 13.51 4.19
C LYS A 170 -30.90 12.39 4.94
N LYS A 171 -30.34 11.40 4.23
CA LYS A 171 -29.59 10.29 4.79
C LYS A 171 -28.36 10.77 5.56
N TYR A 172 -27.67 11.79 5.05
CA TYR A 172 -26.42 12.30 5.62
C TYR A 172 -26.61 13.51 6.54
N GLY A 173 -27.84 13.99 6.74
CA GLY A 173 -28.15 15.13 7.61
C GLY A 173 -27.46 16.42 7.15
N LEU A 174 -27.36 16.65 5.84
CA LEU A 174 -26.70 17.85 5.30
C LEU A 174 -27.66 19.05 5.37
N GLU A 175 -27.22 20.12 6.02
CA GLU A 175 -28.00 21.35 6.21
C GLU A 175 -27.32 22.55 5.56
N ARG A 176 -28.15 23.47 5.05
CA ARG A 176 -27.68 24.72 4.45
C ARG A 176 -27.12 25.63 5.56
N PRO A 177 -25.90 26.17 5.40
CA PRO A 177 -25.35 27.15 6.33
C PRO A 177 -26.11 28.50 6.29
#